data_AF-A0AAW9SFS5-F1
#
_entry.id   AF-A0AAW9SFS5-F1
#
_cell.length_a   1.000
_cell.length_b   1.000
_cell.length_c   1.000
_cell.angle_alpha   90.00
_cell.angle_beta   90.00
_cell.angle_gamma   90.00
#
_symmetry.space_group_name_H-M   'P 1'
#
loop_
_entity.id
_entity.type
_entity.pdbx_description
1 polymer ?
#
loop_
_entity_poly.entity_id
_entity_poly.type
_entity_poly.pdbx_seq_one_letter_code
_entity_poly.pdbx_strand_id
1 'polypeptide(L)'
;MPKPNNIKEEIMQGTYYKTPIKFNHLFQKKELEKTSLEESIAQYINMVATSSFGECKFDETFGCRFWENDFDLLTDYQTLKGRISRDLKEAIVTHEKRLKLTEVDVQIKETQIGSPHATMRMKKKVSIYIKGFVRKTDRPFAFQGYFYVGPLSYL
;
A
#
# COMPACT_ATOMS: atom_id res chain seq x y z
N MET A 1 -12.69 -31.28 -19.06
CA MET A 1 -11.54 -30.62 -18.39
C MET A 1 -11.67 -29.11 -18.58
N PRO A 2 -11.80 -28.31 -17.51
CA PRO A 2 -11.84 -26.86 -17.65
C PRO A 2 -10.45 -26.33 -18.05
N LYS A 3 -10.41 -25.41 -19.02
CA LYS A 3 -9.18 -24.85 -19.57
C LYS A 3 -8.46 -24.00 -18.49
N PRO A 4 -7.14 -24.13 -18.31
CA PRO A 4 -6.38 -23.46 -17.25
C PRO A 4 -6.23 -21.92 -17.41
N ASN A 5 -6.87 -21.30 -18.41
CA ASN A 5 -6.72 -19.87 -18.72
C ASN A 5 -7.89 -18.98 -18.26
N ASN A 6 -9.05 -19.51 -17.84
CA ASN A 6 -10.21 -18.68 -17.52
C ASN A 6 -10.09 -17.90 -16.19
N ILE A 7 -9.32 -18.41 -15.22
CA ILE A 7 -9.25 -17.82 -13.87
C ILE A 7 -8.52 -16.46 -13.89
N LYS A 8 -7.59 -16.23 -14.82
CA LYS A 8 -6.82 -14.98 -14.90
C LYS A 8 -7.61 -13.80 -15.46
N GLU A 9 -8.59 -14.06 -16.33
CA GLU A 9 -9.43 -13.03 -16.93
C GLU A 9 -10.59 -12.60 -16.02
N GLU A 10 -11.16 -13.52 -15.24
CA GLU A 10 -12.23 -13.22 -14.27
C GLU A 10 -11.81 -12.23 -13.18
N ILE A 11 -10.57 -12.32 -12.67
CA ILE A 11 -10.06 -11.41 -11.63
C ILE A 11 -10.03 -9.93 -12.10
N MET A 12 -10.04 -9.69 -13.41
CA MET A 12 -9.98 -8.34 -14.00
C MET A 12 -11.33 -7.76 -14.43
N GLN A 13 -12.42 -8.54 -14.36
CA GLN A 13 -13.78 -8.10 -14.68
C GLN A 13 -14.57 -7.96 -13.37
N GLY A 14 -14.68 -6.75 -12.84
CA GLY A 14 -15.37 -6.52 -11.57
C GLY A 14 -15.87 -5.10 -11.39
N THR A 15 -16.90 -4.95 -10.55
CA THR A 15 -17.29 -3.66 -9.98
C THR A 15 -16.35 -3.36 -8.83
N TYR A 16 -15.65 -2.22 -8.88
CA TYR A 16 -14.77 -1.80 -7.80
C TYR A 16 -15.45 -0.77 -6.91
N TYR A 17 -15.20 -0.84 -5.61
CA TYR A 17 -15.77 0.07 -4.63
C TYR A 17 -14.69 0.94 -3.99
N LYS A 18 -15.09 2.14 -3.61
CA LYS A 18 -14.22 3.08 -2.92
C LYS A 18 -14.10 2.72 -1.44
N THR A 19 -12.90 2.86 -0.91
CA THR A 19 -12.57 2.69 0.51
C THR A 19 -12.16 4.03 1.14
N PRO A 20 -12.40 4.22 2.46
CA PRO A 20 -13.20 3.35 3.33
C PRO A 20 -14.69 3.36 2.96
N ILE A 21 -15.38 2.26 3.25
CA ILE A 21 -16.81 2.13 2.96
C ILE A 21 -17.59 3.12 3.83
N LYS A 22 -18.38 3.99 3.20
CA LYS A 22 -19.29 4.91 3.89
C LYS A 22 -20.56 4.18 4.33
N PHE A 23 -20.51 3.50 5.47
CA PHE A 23 -21.64 2.72 5.99
C PHE A 23 -22.93 3.54 6.15
N ASN A 24 -22.83 4.86 6.40
CA ASN A 24 -23.98 5.77 6.44
C ASN A 24 -24.86 5.70 5.17
N HIS A 25 -24.27 5.44 4.00
CA HIS A 25 -25.01 5.30 2.75
C HIS A 25 -25.85 4.02 2.71
N LEU A 26 -25.39 2.93 3.34
CA LEU A 26 -26.12 1.66 3.40
C LEU A 26 -27.41 1.79 4.20
N PHE A 27 -27.37 2.48 5.35
CA PHE A 27 -28.57 2.76 6.16
C PHE A 27 -29.59 3.65 5.43
N GLN A 28 -29.12 4.45 4.47
CA GLN A 28 -29.96 5.28 3.61
C GLN A 28 -30.43 4.56 2.33
N LYS A 29 -30.17 3.25 2.20
CA LYS A 29 -30.45 2.44 0.99
C LYS A 29 -29.83 3.02 -0.29
N LYS A 30 -28.71 3.74 -0.16
CA LYS A 30 -27.93 4.24 -1.29
C LYS A 30 -26.96 3.17 -1.77
N GLU A 31 -26.71 3.15 -3.08
CA GLU A 31 -25.65 2.30 -3.63
C GLU A 31 -24.29 2.67 -3.03
N LEU A 32 -23.42 1.65 -2.89
CA LEU A 32 -22.03 1.86 -2.52
C LEU A 32 -21.29 2.65 -3.61
N GLU A 33 -20.44 3.56 -3.18
CA GLU A 33 -19.63 4.38 -4.08
C GLU A 33 -18.68 3.48 -4.87
N LYS A 34 -18.90 3.42 -6.20
CA LYS A 34 -18.06 2.68 -7.14
C LYS A 34 -16.81 3.51 -7.48
N THR A 35 -15.76 2.85 -7.94
CA THR A 35 -14.52 3.50 -8.36
C THR A 35 -13.91 2.86 -9.60
N SER A 36 -12.91 3.51 -10.20
CA SER A 36 -12.20 2.96 -11.36
C SER A 36 -11.27 1.81 -10.97
N LEU A 37 -10.82 1.05 -11.96
CA LEU A 37 -9.84 -0.02 -11.75
C LEU A 37 -8.52 0.54 -11.21
N GLU A 38 -8.06 1.66 -11.76
CA GLU A 38 -6.84 2.35 -11.34
C GLU A 38 -6.91 2.78 -9.88
N GLU A 39 -8.02 3.40 -9.49
CA GLU A 39 -8.23 3.85 -8.12
C GLU A 39 -8.38 2.67 -7.15
N SER A 40 -8.99 1.56 -7.60
CA SER A 40 -9.01 0.31 -6.82
C SER A 40 -7.61 -0.28 -6.62
N ILE A 41 -6.75 -0.24 -7.64
CA ILE A 41 -5.34 -0.66 -7.52
C ILE A 41 -4.60 0.26 -6.54
N ALA A 42 -4.80 1.58 -6.62
CA ALA A 42 -4.19 2.55 -5.71
C ALA A 42 -4.58 2.30 -4.24
N GLN A 43 -5.88 2.05 -3.98
CA GLN A 43 -6.37 1.73 -2.64
C GLN A 43 -5.80 0.40 -2.11
N TYR A 44 -5.70 -0.61 -2.97
CA TYR A 44 -5.11 -1.90 -2.59
C TYR A 44 -3.61 -1.79 -2.30
N ILE A 45 -2.86 -1.04 -3.11
CA ILE A 45 -1.44 -0.75 -2.87
C ILE A 45 -1.24 -0.04 -1.52
N ASN A 46 -2.09 0.96 -1.20
CA ASN A 46 -2.07 1.60 0.11
C ASN A 46 -2.22 0.57 1.22
N MET A 47 -3.23 -0.30 1.14
CA MET A 47 -3.49 -1.34 2.14
C MET A 47 -2.29 -2.30 2.31
N VAL A 48 -1.72 -2.79 1.21
CA VAL A 48 -0.53 -3.65 1.23
C VAL A 48 0.67 -2.92 1.86
N ALA A 49 0.89 -1.65 1.51
CA ALA A 49 2.02 -0.87 2.00
C ALA A 49 1.94 -0.56 3.50
N THR A 50 0.73 -0.47 4.07
CA THR A 50 0.49 -0.09 5.46
C THR A 50 0.20 -1.26 6.41
N SER A 51 0.22 -2.50 5.93
CA SER A 51 -0.02 -3.69 6.75
C SER A 51 1.25 -4.48 7.02
N SER A 52 1.43 -4.93 8.26
CA SER A 52 2.48 -5.88 8.67
C SER A 52 2.05 -7.34 8.46
N PHE A 53 3.01 -8.27 8.48
CA PHE A 53 2.68 -9.68 8.33
C PHE A 53 1.90 -10.18 9.56
N GLY A 54 0.98 -11.11 9.34
CA GLY A 54 0.07 -11.63 10.37
C GLY A 54 -1.17 -10.77 10.67
N GLU A 55 -1.28 -9.54 10.13
CA GLU A 55 -2.49 -8.72 10.31
C GLU A 55 -3.71 -9.29 9.57
N CYS A 56 -3.49 -9.95 8.44
CA CYS A 56 -4.53 -10.61 7.69
C CYS A 56 -4.65 -12.07 8.12
N LYS A 57 -5.72 -12.40 8.84
CA LYS A 57 -5.98 -13.78 9.32
C LYS A 57 -6.12 -14.83 8.21
N PHE A 58 -6.42 -14.41 6.99
CA PHE A 58 -6.59 -15.31 5.85
C PHE A 58 -5.28 -15.54 5.07
N ASP A 59 -4.30 -14.66 5.25
CA ASP A 59 -2.99 -14.72 4.61
C ASP A 59 -1.97 -14.00 5.50
N GLU A 60 -1.24 -14.78 6.30
CA GLU A 60 -0.22 -14.25 7.20
C GLU A 60 0.92 -13.52 6.46
N THR A 61 1.08 -13.74 5.16
CA THR A 61 2.09 -13.10 4.32
C THR A 61 1.58 -11.83 3.62
N PHE A 62 0.31 -11.47 3.84
CA PHE A 62 -0.25 -10.23 3.33
C PHE A 62 0.37 -9.02 4.04
N GLY A 63 0.69 -7.99 3.26
CA GLY A 63 1.31 -6.76 3.77
C GLY A 63 2.75 -6.59 3.27
N CYS A 64 3.55 -5.87 4.04
CA CYS A 64 4.92 -5.53 3.69
C CYS A 64 5.91 -5.89 4.80
N ARG A 65 6.92 -6.68 4.44
CA ARG A 65 7.90 -7.24 5.39
C ARG A 65 8.73 -6.18 6.13
N PHE A 66 8.87 -4.96 5.61
CA PHE A 66 9.71 -3.96 6.29
C PHE A 66 9.16 -3.59 7.68
N TRP A 67 7.86 -3.81 7.93
CA TRP A 67 7.23 -3.60 9.23
C TRP A 67 7.74 -4.55 10.31
N GLU A 68 8.27 -5.72 9.95
CA GLU A 68 8.79 -6.70 10.92
C GLU A 68 10.05 -6.20 11.65
N ASN A 69 10.79 -5.25 11.05
CA ASN A 69 12.00 -4.66 11.61
C ASN A 69 11.96 -3.13 11.49
N ASP A 70 10.79 -2.56 11.75
CA ASP A 70 10.55 -1.11 11.73
C ASP A 70 11.22 -0.38 12.89
N PHE A 71 11.81 -1.09 13.86
CA PHE A 71 12.65 -0.53 14.92
C PHE A 71 14.08 -0.19 14.49
N ASP A 72 14.60 -0.81 13.43
CA ASP A 72 15.97 -0.61 12.92
C ASP A 72 16.14 0.69 12.10
N LEU A 73 15.38 1.73 12.44
CA LEU A 73 15.39 3.03 11.76
C LEU A 73 16.67 3.83 11.98
N LEU A 74 17.61 3.32 12.78
CA LEU A 74 18.93 3.91 13.02
C LEU A 74 19.94 3.60 11.90
N THR A 75 19.57 2.75 10.94
CA THR A 75 20.37 2.46 9.75
C THR A 75 20.53 3.70 8.87
N ASP A 76 21.61 3.78 8.09
CA ASP A 76 21.82 4.84 7.11
C ASP A 76 20.65 4.95 6.11
N TYR A 77 20.44 6.17 5.63
CA TYR A 77 19.31 6.52 4.77
C TYR A 77 19.24 5.67 3.49
N GLN A 78 20.37 5.38 2.83
CA GLN A 78 20.38 4.70 1.54
C GLN A 78 20.02 3.22 1.71
N THR A 79 20.55 2.59 2.75
CA THR A 79 20.19 1.22 3.11
C THR A 79 18.72 1.10 3.49
N LEU A 80 18.18 2.03 4.30
CA LEU A 80 16.77 2.04 4.67
C LEU A 80 15.86 2.25 3.45
N LYS A 81 16.21 3.20 2.57
CA LYS A 81 15.51 3.44 1.30
C LYS A 81 15.50 2.18 0.43
N GLY A 82 16.66 1.54 0.27
CA GLY A 82 16.81 0.32 -0.53
C GLY A 82 15.98 -0.84 0.02
N ARG A 83 15.99 -1.03 1.35
CA ARG A 83 15.18 -2.04 2.04
C ARG A 83 13.69 -1.82 1.79
N ILE A 84 13.17 -0.61 2.08
CA ILE A 84 11.75 -0.29 1.90
C ILE A 84 11.33 -0.46 0.44
N SER A 85 12.13 0.04 -0.51
CA SER A 85 11.83 -0.09 -1.95
C SER A 85 11.76 -1.56 -2.39
N ARG A 86 12.72 -2.39 -1.97
CA ARG A 86 12.76 -3.82 -2.26
C ARG A 86 11.54 -4.55 -1.67
N ASP A 87 11.27 -4.34 -0.39
CA ASP A 87 10.22 -5.07 0.33
C ASP A 87 8.83 -4.66 -0.20
N LEU A 88 8.61 -3.37 -0.52
CA LEU A 88 7.38 -2.92 -1.20
C LEU A 88 7.24 -3.53 -2.60
N LYS A 89 8.33 -3.61 -3.36
CA LYS A 89 8.31 -4.23 -4.69
C LYS A 89 7.89 -5.69 -4.60
N GLU A 90 8.45 -6.45 -3.66
CA GLU A 90 8.10 -7.85 -3.41
C GLU A 90 6.63 -7.99 -3.03
N ALA A 91 6.14 -7.17 -2.09
CA ALA A 91 4.75 -7.18 -1.63
C ALA A 91 3.77 -6.88 -2.78
N ILE A 92 4.02 -5.84 -3.57
CA ILE A 92 3.13 -5.44 -4.68
C ILE A 92 3.11 -6.51 -5.78
N VAL A 93 4.25 -7.06 -6.17
CA VAL A 93 4.31 -8.14 -7.18
C VAL A 93 3.58 -9.40 -6.69
N THR A 94 3.66 -9.68 -5.39
CA THR A 94 3.04 -10.84 -4.76
C THR A 94 1.53 -10.68 -4.65
N HIS A 95 1.04 -9.52 -4.23
CA HIS A 95 -0.37 -9.34 -3.85
C HIS A 95 -1.22 -8.61 -4.90
N GLU A 96 -0.66 -7.69 -5.69
CA GLU A 96 -1.41 -6.91 -6.69
C GLU A 96 -1.20 -7.43 -8.12
N LYS A 97 -1.97 -8.44 -8.50
CA LYS A 97 -1.84 -9.08 -9.83
C LYS A 97 -2.35 -8.22 -10.98
N ARG A 98 -3.17 -7.19 -10.73
CA ARG A 98 -3.75 -6.33 -11.78
C ARG A 98 -2.75 -5.31 -12.32
N LEU A 99 -1.66 -5.06 -11.60
CA LEU A 99 -0.58 -4.15 -11.98
C LEU A 99 0.62 -4.92 -12.54
N LYS A 100 1.17 -4.46 -13.67
CA LYS A 100 2.52 -4.79 -14.13
C LYS A 100 3.46 -3.71 -13.58
N LEU A 101 4.08 -3.99 -12.45
CA LEU A 101 4.97 -3.06 -11.76
C LEU A 101 6.25 -2.81 -12.56
N THR A 102 6.64 -1.55 -12.68
CA THR A 102 7.88 -1.13 -13.38
C THR A 102 8.87 -0.44 -12.45
N GLU A 103 8.40 0.41 -11.54
CA GLU A 103 9.25 1.22 -10.68
C GLU A 103 8.61 1.38 -9.29
N VAL A 104 9.45 1.34 -8.26
CA VAL A 104 9.11 1.73 -6.88
C VAL A 104 10.23 2.65 -6.39
N ASP A 105 9.97 3.94 -6.34
CA ASP A 105 10.86 4.92 -5.72
C ASP A 105 10.37 5.29 -4.32
N VAL A 106 11.33 5.51 -3.44
CA VAL A 106 11.11 5.83 -2.03
C VAL A 106 11.93 7.06 -1.66
N GLN A 107 11.29 8.00 -0.98
CA GLN A 107 11.95 9.16 -0.40
C GLN A 107 11.67 9.21 1.10
N ILE A 108 12.70 9.47 1.90
CA ILE A 108 12.55 9.57 3.36
C ILE A 108 12.89 11.00 3.78
N LYS A 109 12.03 11.63 4.57
CA LYS A 109 12.26 12.96 5.13
C LYS A 109 12.00 12.93 6.62
N GLU A 110 12.90 13.50 7.41
CA GLU A 110 12.63 13.72 8.83
C GLU A 110 11.64 14.87 9.00
N THR A 111 10.63 14.66 9.82
CA THR A 111 9.61 15.64 10.15
C THR A 111 9.38 15.65 11.65
N GLN A 112 9.19 16.85 12.20
CA GLN A 112 8.72 17.03 13.55
C GLN A 112 7.19 16.94 13.54
N ILE A 113 6.63 16.06 14.35
CA ILE A 113 5.18 15.93 14.53
C ILE A 113 4.88 16.15 16.01
N GLY A 114 4.17 17.24 16.31
CA GLY A 114 3.77 17.63 17.66
C GLY A 114 2.92 18.89 17.65
N SER A 115 2.10 19.07 18.68
CA SER A 115 1.43 20.34 19.00
C SER A 115 2.41 21.23 19.79
N PRO A 116 2.31 22.57 19.74
CA PRO A 116 3.14 23.47 20.56
C PRO A 116 3.11 23.19 22.08
N HIS A 117 2.13 22.42 22.56
CA HIS A 117 1.94 22.04 23.96
C HIS A 117 2.24 20.56 24.27
N ALA A 118 2.78 19.78 23.32
CA ALA A 118 3.12 18.37 23.52
C ALA A 118 4.58 18.08 23.18
N THR A 119 5.15 17.03 23.79
CA THR A 119 6.51 16.54 23.51
C THR A 119 6.68 16.29 22.01
N MET A 120 7.65 16.98 21.40
CA MET A 120 7.90 16.95 19.97
C MET A 120 8.49 15.59 19.57
N ARG A 121 7.78 14.83 18.73
CA ARG A 121 8.24 13.52 18.26
C ARG A 121 8.84 13.64 16.87
N MET A 122 10.08 13.17 16.73
CA MET A 122 10.71 13.02 15.42
C MET A 122 10.13 11.79 14.71
N LYS A 123 9.60 11.98 13.51
CA LYS A 123 9.15 10.89 12.63
C LYS A 123 9.81 11.00 11.27
N LYS A 124 10.11 9.88 10.65
CA LYS A 124 10.55 9.79 9.25
C LYS A 124 9.31 9.61 8.37
N LYS A 125 9.00 10.59 7.53
CA LYS A 125 8.00 10.49 6.47
C LYS A 125 8.60 9.71 5.32
N VAL A 126 8.00 8.57 5.00
CA VAL A 126 8.35 7.76 3.83
C VAL A 126 7.34 8.07 2.74
N SER A 127 7.77 8.70 1.66
CA SER A 127 6.99 8.94 0.46
C SER A 127 7.31 7.88 -0.58
N ILE A 128 6.27 7.30 -1.17
CA ILE A 128 6.37 6.19 -2.11
C ILE A 128 5.78 6.60 -3.46
N TYR A 129 6.50 6.28 -4.53
CA TYR A 129 6.13 6.56 -5.90
C TYR A 129 6.17 5.25 -6.69
N ILE A 130 5.02 4.83 -7.20
CA ILE A 130 4.87 3.54 -7.87
C ILE A 130 4.44 3.81 -9.31
N LYS A 131 5.14 3.20 -10.27
CA LYS A 131 4.77 3.24 -11.68
C LYS A 131 4.62 1.86 -12.25
N GLY A 132 3.68 1.70 -13.16
CA GLY A 132 3.48 0.46 -13.88
C GLY A 132 2.47 0.59 -15.00
N PHE A 133 1.94 -0.55 -15.42
CA PHE A 133 0.88 -0.62 -16.41
C PHE A 133 -0.26 -1.47 -15.87
N VAL A 134 -1.50 -0.99 -15.99
CA VAL A 134 -2.67 -1.80 -15.63
C VAL A 134 -2.79 -2.93 -16.65
N ARG A 135 -2.71 -4.18 -16.22
CA ARG A 135 -2.63 -5.34 -17.13
C ARG A 135 -3.82 -5.46 -18.07
N LYS A 136 -5.02 -5.08 -17.60
CA LYS A 136 -6.25 -5.17 -18.40
C LYS A 136 -6.26 -4.20 -19.57
N THR A 137 -5.78 -2.98 -19.36
CA THR A 137 -5.95 -1.86 -20.31
C THR A 137 -4.63 -1.48 -20.99
N ASP A 138 -3.51 -2.00 -20.51
CA ASP A 138 -2.15 -1.62 -20.87
C ASP A 138 -1.89 -0.11 -20.74
N ARG A 139 -2.67 0.58 -19.90
CA ARG A 139 -2.50 2.01 -19.65
C ARG A 139 -1.46 2.25 -18.56
N PRO A 140 -0.66 3.33 -18.67
CA PRO A 140 0.23 3.75 -17.59
C PRO A 140 -0.54 3.97 -16.29
N PHE A 141 0.04 3.49 -15.20
CA PHE A 141 -0.43 3.68 -13.84
C PHE A 141 0.65 4.41 -13.04
N ALA A 142 0.21 5.40 -12.26
CA ALA A 142 1.06 6.11 -11.31
C ALA A 142 0.33 6.22 -9.98
N PHE A 143 1.07 5.98 -8.90
CA PHE A 143 0.57 6.12 -7.55
C PHE A 143 1.60 6.87 -6.71
N GLN A 144 1.10 7.74 -5.84
CA GLN A 144 1.88 8.44 -4.84
C GLN A 144 1.20 8.29 -3.48
N GLY A 145 1.96 7.81 -2.51
CA GLY A 145 1.51 7.64 -1.14
C GLY A 145 2.56 8.08 -0.14
N TYR A 146 2.20 8.07 1.14
CA TYR A 146 3.17 8.21 2.21
C TYR A 146 2.68 7.52 3.48
N PHE A 147 3.64 7.14 4.32
CA PHE A 147 3.41 6.72 5.69
C PHE A 147 4.51 7.28 6.58
N TYR A 148 4.29 7.25 7.89
CA TYR A 148 5.29 7.68 8.87
C TYR A 148 5.86 6.47 9.57
N VAL A 149 7.19 6.43 9.67
CA VAL A 149 7.91 5.50 10.54
C VAL A 149 8.61 6.31 11.62
N GLY A 150 8.71 5.77 12.82
CA GLY A 150 9.41 6.41 13.92
C GLY A 150 9.64 5.39 15.01
N PRO A 151 10.71 5.54 15.82
CA PRO A 151 10.91 4.65 16.95
C PRO A 151 9.66 4.64 17.82
N LEU A 152 9.33 3.47 18.41
CA LEU A 152 8.42 3.41 19.55
C LEU A 152 8.93 4.43 20.56
N SER A 153 8.21 5.54 20.69
CA SER A 153 8.35 6.42 21.84
C SER A 153 7.75 5.62 23.00
N TYR A 154 8.56 4.80 23.66
CA TYR A 154 8.19 4.31 24.98
C TYR A 154 7.96 5.55 25.86
N LEU A 155 6.90 5.43 26.68
CA LEU A 155 6.16 6.44 27.42
C LEU A 155 6.98 7.62 27.97
#